data_AF-A0A3A6CEW2-F1
#
_entry.id   AF-A0A3A6CEW2-F1
#
_cell.length_a   1.000
_cell.length_b   1.000
_cell.length_c   1.000
_cell.angle_alpha   90.00
_cell.angle_beta   90.00
_cell.angle_gamma   90.00
#
_symmetry.space_group_name_H-M   'P 1'
#
loop_
_entity.id
_entity.type
_entity.pdbx_description
1 polymer ?
#
loop_
_entity_poly.entity_id
_entity_poly.type
_entity_poly.pdbx_seq_one_letter_code
_entity_poly.pdbx_strand_id
1 'polypeptide(L)'
;MSEIAACTLIQEEPDRKTERYLTMFKDYPDVVTVEHLQEMLGICRKNAYLLVKQNKIHSARVGRSYKIPKLCVVEYLLDQDRQLGGMHLSNSLVPSLQNTPESSKLMMPKQRTFGCEQKGA
;
A
#
# COMPACT_ATOMS: atom_id res chain seq x y z
N MET A 1 -4.88 -56.61 2.05
CA MET A 1 -6.19 -56.01 2.39
C MET A 1 -5.90 -54.67 3.06
N SER A 2 -6.64 -53.66 2.64
CA SER A 2 -6.33 -52.23 2.71
C SER A 2 -6.50 -51.65 4.11
N GLU A 3 -5.52 -50.89 4.59
CA GLU A 3 -5.74 -49.91 5.65
C GLU A 3 -5.68 -48.51 5.04
N ILE A 4 -6.85 -48.00 4.69
CA ILE A 4 -7.07 -46.56 4.50
C ILE A 4 -7.53 -46.06 5.86
N ALA A 5 -6.62 -45.53 6.69
CA ALA A 5 -6.99 -44.93 7.97
C ALA A 5 -5.96 -43.94 8.53
N ALA A 6 -5.29 -43.19 7.65
CA ALA A 6 -4.59 -41.98 8.08
C ALA A 6 -5.00 -40.83 7.16
N CYS A 7 -6.31 -40.57 7.08
CA CYS A 7 -6.75 -39.19 6.89
C CYS A 7 -6.32 -38.46 8.16
N THR A 8 -5.05 -38.01 8.18
CA THR A 8 -4.57 -37.04 9.14
C THR A 8 -5.53 -35.87 9.03
N LEU A 9 -6.47 -35.80 9.98
CA LEU A 9 -7.22 -34.62 10.31
C LEU A 9 -6.19 -33.58 10.70
N ILE A 10 -5.64 -32.90 9.70
CA ILE A 10 -5.05 -31.60 9.89
C ILE A 10 -6.25 -30.68 10.10
N GLN A 11 -6.83 -30.75 11.30
CA GLN A 11 -7.53 -29.62 11.86
C GLN A 11 -6.43 -28.61 12.17
N GLU A 12 -6.04 -27.80 11.17
CA GLU A 12 -5.30 -26.59 11.48
C GLU A 12 -6.28 -25.71 12.26
N GLU A 13 -6.17 -25.76 13.58
CA GLU A 13 -6.78 -24.77 14.46
C GLU A 13 -6.39 -23.40 13.91
N PRO A 14 -7.35 -22.57 13.45
CA PRO A 14 -7.01 -21.29 12.86
C PRO A 14 -6.25 -20.48 13.89
N ASP A 15 -5.09 -19.95 13.50
CA ASP A 15 -4.30 -19.06 14.35
C ASP A 15 -5.23 -18.04 15.03
N ARG A 16 -5.13 -17.86 16.36
CA ARG A 16 -5.98 -16.96 17.17
C ARG A 16 -6.14 -15.55 16.57
N LYS A 17 -5.20 -15.10 15.74
CA LYS A 17 -5.27 -13.82 15.01
C LYS A 17 -6.27 -13.86 13.85
N THR A 18 -6.32 -14.95 13.09
CA THR A 18 -7.24 -15.16 11.96
C THR A 18 -8.68 -15.04 12.42
N GLU A 19 -9.05 -15.71 13.51
CA GLU A 19 -10.40 -15.64 14.09
C GLU A 19 -10.79 -14.20 14.49
N ARG A 20 -9.85 -13.43 15.04
CA ARG A 20 -10.09 -12.02 15.40
C ARG A 20 -10.39 -11.17 14.17
N TYR A 21 -9.63 -11.34 13.09
CA TYR A 21 -9.88 -10.61 11.85
C TYR A 21 -11.19 -11.04 11.17
N LEU A 22 -11.52 -12.33 11.19
CA LEU A 22 -12.81 -12.82 10.70
C LEU A 22 -13.98 -12.24 11.49
N THR A 23 -13.84 -12.12 12.81
CA THR A 23 -14.85 -11.48 13.68
C THR A 23 -14.98 -9.99 13.38
N MET A 24 -13.86 -9.28 13.16
CA MET A 24 -13.85 -7.85 12.83
C MET A 24 -14.50 -7.56 11.48
N PHE A 25 -14.35 -8.45 10.50
CA PHE A 25 -14.87 -8.27 9.14
C PHE A 25 -16.14 -9.08 8.84
N LYS A 26 -16.87 -9.52 9.86
CA LYS A 26 -18.06 -10.36 9.72
C LYS A 26 -19.16 -9.71 8.86
N ASP A 27 -19.28 -8.38 8.92
CA ASP A 27 -20.34 -7.62 8.25
C ASP A 27 -20.00 -7.30 6.78
N TYR A 28 -18.79 -7.65 6.32
CA TYR A 28 -18.37 -7.50 4.92
C TYR A 28 -18.71 -8.76 4.09
N PRO A 29 -19.10 -8.60 2.82
CA PRO A 29 -19.36 -9.72 1.93
C PRO A 29 -18.08 -10.55 1.72
N ASP A 30 -18.24 -11.83 1.35
CA ASP A 30 -17.09 -12.72 1.13
C ASP A 30 -16.22 -12.27 -0.05
N VAL A 31 -16.83 -11.57 -1.01
CA VAL A 31 -16.13 -10.91 -2.10
C VAL A 31 -16.30 -9.40 -1.96
N VAL A 32 -15.21 -8.72 -1.63
CA VAL A 32 -15.15 -7.28 -1.42
C VAL A 32 -14.66 -6.53 -2.66
N THR A 33 -15.01 -5.26 -2.76
CA THR A 33 -14.52 -4.34 -3.82
C THR A 33 -13.36 -3.50 -3.28
N VAL A 34 -12.73 -2.71 -4.15
CA VAL A 34 -11.67 -1.78 -3.73
C VAL A 34 -12.20 -0.73 -2.73
N GLU A 35 -13.47 -0.35 -2.81
CA GLU A 35 -14.10 0.59 -1.87
C GLU A 35 -14.19 -0.01 -0.47
N HIS A 36 -14.68 -1.24 -0.35
CA HIS A 36 -14.65 -1.97 0.92
C HIS A 36 -13.22 -2.16 1.44
N LEU A 37 -12.24 -2.46 0.56
CA LEU A 37 -10.84 -2.56 0.97
C LEU A 37 -10.32 -1.26 1.60
N GLN A 38 -10.74 -0.10 1.09
CA GLN A 38 -10.39 1.19 1.67
C GLN A 38 -10.95 1.34 3.09
N GLU A 39 -12.20 0.93 3.31
CA GLU A 39 -12.86 0.98 4.62
C GLU A 39 -12.22 -0.02 5.60
N MET A 40 -11.95 -1.25 5.15
CA MET A 40 -11.33 -2.30 5.95
C MET A 40 -9.92 -1.95 6.41
N LEU A 41 -9.12 -1.29 5.56
CA LEU A 41 -7.72 -0.94 5.86
C LEU A 41 -7.54 0.53 6.30
N GLY A 42 -8.58 1.35 6.22
CA GLY A 42 -8.49 2.79 6.51
C GLY A 42 -7.57 3.58 5.56
N ILE A 43 -7.45 3.17 4.29
CA ILE A 43 -6.53 3.76 3.31
C ILE A 43 -7.24 4.52 2.19
N CYS A 44 -6.53 5.46 1.55
CA CYS A 44 -7.06 6.18 0.40
C CYS A 44 -7.20 5.27 -0.84
N ARG A 45 -8.12 5.64 -1.73
CA ARG A 45 -8.42 4.91 -2.99
C ARG A 45 -7.17 4.59 -3.79
N LYS A 46 -6.27 5.56 -3.94
CA LYS A 46 -5.02 5.40 -4.69
C LYS A 46 -4.16 4.28 -4.12
N ASN A 47 -4.02 4.21 -2.80
CA ASN A 47 -3.23 3.16 -2.14
C ASN A 47 -3.91 1.79 -2.24
N ALA A 48 -5.23 1.72 -2.09
CA ALA A 48 -5.98 0.47 -2.28
C ALA A 48 -5.78 -0.11 -3.70
N TYR A 49 -5.87 0.73 -4.74
CA TYR A 49 -5.57 0.31 -6.10
C TYR A 49 -4.10 -0.09 -6.31
N LEU A 50 -3.15 0.56 -5.64
CA LEU A 50 -1.74 0.18 -5.72
C LEU A 50 -1.50 -1.22 -5.15
N LEU A 51 -2.07 -1.55 -3.99
CA LEU A 51 -1.94 -2.87 -3.37
C LEU A 51 -2.46 -3.98 -4.30
N VAL A 52 -3.64 -3.75 -4.87
CA VAL A 52 -4.29 -4.70 -5.78
C VAL A 52 -3.53 -4.80 -7.11
N LYS A 53 -3.08 -3.68 -7.69
CA LYS A 53 -2.33 -3.66 -8.96
C LYS A 53 -0.93 -4.26 -8.84
N GLN A 54 -0.30 -4.12 -7.68
CA GLN A 54 0.99 -4.74 -7.35
C GLN A 54 0.85 -6.21 -6.94
N ASN A 55 -0.37 -6.76 -6.92
CA ASN A 55 -0.68 -8.10 -6.44
C ASN A 55 -0.18 -8.37 -5.02
N LYS A 56 -0.12 -7.34 -4.17
CA LYS A 56 0.15 -7.47 -2.73
C LYS A 56 -1.07 -8.02 -1.98
N ILE A 57 -2.25 -7.78 -2.52
CA ILE A 57 -3.50 -8.38 -2.08
C ILE A 57 -4.09 -9.08 -3.29
N HIS A 58 -4.21 -10.41 -3.19
CA HIS A 58 -4.74 -11.25 -4.26
C HIS A 58 -6.16 -10.83 -4.64
N SER A 59 -6.41 -10.71 -5.93
CA SER A 59 -7.71 -10.30 -6.46
C SER A 59 -7.95 -10.87 -7.85
N ALA A 60 -9.23 -11.00 -8.21
CA ALA A 60 -9.66 -11.32 -9.56
C ALA A 60 -10.19 -10.05 -10.24
N ARG A 61 -9.78 -9.79 -11.49
CA ARG A 61 -10.35 -8.72 -12.29
C ARG A 61 -11.60 -9.23 -13.02
N VAL A 62 -12.76 -8.67 -12.70
CA VAL A 62 -14.05 -8.99 -13.32
C VAL A 62 -14.58 -7.74 -14.02
N GLY A 63 -14.47 -7.73 -15.34
CA GLY A 63 -14.76 -6.55 -16.16
C GLY A 63 -13.84 -5.37 -15.83
N ARG A 64 -14.44 -4.26 -15.40
CA ARG A 64 -13.72 -3.02 -15.02
C ARG A 64 -13.38 -2.94 -13.52
N SER A 65 -13.83 -3.91 -12.73
CA SER A 65 -13.73 -3.88 -11.28
C SER A 65 -12.85 -5.02 -10.77
N TYR A 66 -12.19 -4.79 -9.64
CA TYR A 66 -11.52 -5.84 -8.89
C TYR A 66 -12.48 -6.47 -7.89
N LYS A 67 -12.39 -7.79 -7.76
CA LYS A 67 -13.10 -8.63 -6.81
C LYS A 67 -12.07 -9.29 -5.92
N ILE A 68 -12.14 -9.03 -4.63
CA ILE A 68 -11.12 -9.40 -3.66
C ILE A 68 -11.79 -10.34 -2.66
N PRO A 69 -11.36 -11.60 -2.53
CA PRO A 69 -11.84 -12.44 -1.45
C PRO A 69 -11.48 -11.83 -0.09
N LYS A 70 -12.41 -11.79 0.85
CA LYS A 70 -12.20 -11.28 2.21
C LYS A 70 -11.00 -11.94 2.89
N LEU A 71 -10.77 -13.22 2.63
CA LEU A 71 -9.62 -13.98 3.12
C LEU A 71 -8.28 -13.37 2.68
N CYS A 72 -8.17 -12.87 1.45
CA CYS A 72 -6.93 -12.26 0.96
C CYS A 72 -6.58 -10.96 1.68
N VAL A 73 -7.58 -10.25 2.21
CA VAL A 73 -7.36 -9.06 3.05
C VAL A 73 -6.83 -9.48 4.43
N VAL A 74 -7.39 -10.54 5.01
CA VAL A 74 -6.95 -11.10 6.30
C VAL A 74 -5.51 -11.63 6.19
N GLU A 75 -5.20 -12.37 5.13
CA GLU A 75 -3.86 -12.88 4.83
C GLU A 75 -2.84 -11.73 4.78
N TYR A 76 -3.16 -10.65 4.06
CA TYR A 76 -2.32 -9.46 4.01
C TYR A 76 -2.03 -8.86 5.38
N LEU A 77 -3.03 -8.75 6.27
CA LEU A 77 -2.85 -8.22 7.62
C LEU A 77 -1.99 -9.14 8.50
N LEU A 78 -2.19 -10.46 8.39
CA LEU A 78 -1.37 -11.44 9.11
C LEU A 78 0.10 -11.38 8.70
N ASP A 79 0.36 -11.19 7.40
CA ASP A 79 1.72 -11.02 6.88
C ASP A 79 2.39 -9.74 7.37
N GLN A 80 1.63 -8.63 7.46
CA GLN A 80 2.13 -7.38 8.03
C GLN A 80 2.46 -7.53 9.53
N ASP A 81 1.62 -8.24 10.29
CA ASP A 81 1.88 -8.53 11.70
C ASP A 81 3.14 -9.37 11.91
N ARG A 82 3.43 -10.31 11.00
CA ARG A 82 4.65 -11.13 11.06
C ARG A 82 5.91 -10.32 10.78
N GLN A 83 5.85 -9.36 9.86
CA GLN A 83 6.97 -8.47 9.52
C GLN A 83 7.38 -7.54 10.68
N LEU A 84 6.48 -7.27 11.63
CA LEU A 84 6.77 -6.48 12.82
C LEU A 84 7.43 -7.29 13.96
N GLY A 85 7.31 -8.63 13.94
CA GLY A 85 7.84 -9.53 14.97
C GLY A 85 9.23 -10.09 14.71
N GLY A 86 9.79 -9.88 13.51
CA GLY A 86 11.14 -10.28 13.14
C GLY A 86 11.84 -9.12 12.44
N MET A 87 12.93 -8.62 13.01
CA MET A 87 13.76 -7.59 12.41
C MET A 87 14.17 -7.98 10.97
N HIS A 88 13.58 -7.34 9.95
CA HIS A 88 14.19 -7.26 8.63
C HIS A 88 14.13 -5.82 8.10
N LEU A 89 15.26 -5.15 8.30
CA LEU A 89 15.67 -3.96 7.56
C LEU A 89 15.88 -4.36 6.08
N SER A 90 14.95 -4.00 5.21
CA SER A 90 15.23 -3.50 3.84
C SER A 90 13.95 -3.48 3.02
N ASN A 91 13.45 -2.27 2.75
CA ASN A 91 13.31 -1.71 1.40
C ASN A 91 12.27 -0.57 1.38
N SER A 92 12.79 0.65 1.29
CA SER A 92 12.54 1.46 0.10
C SER A 92 11.11 1.97 -0.17
N LEU A 93 10.39 2.48 0.83
CA LEU A 93 9.29 3.42 0.55
C LEU A 93 9.11 4.50 1.64
N VAL A 94 10.16 5.25 1.91
CA VAL A 94 10.04 6.64 2.39
C VAL A 94 10.55 7.52 1.24
N PRO A 95 9.71 8.26 0.51
CA PRO A 95 10.18 9.45 -0.15
C PRO A 95 10.62 10.41 0.95
N SER A 96 11.91 10.66 0.96
CA SER A 96 12.64 11.58 1.83
C SER A 96 11.83 12.83 2.18
N LEU A 97 11.44 12.95 3.45
CA LEU A 97 11.38 14.25 4.12
C LEU A 97 12.83 14.73 4.28
N GLN A 98 13.34 15.39 3.25
CA GLN A 98 14.52 16.25 3.30
C GLN A 98 14.05 17.58 2.70
N ASN A 99 13.61 18.49 3.56
CA ASN A 99 14.42 19.62 4.02
C ASN A 99 14.94 20.45 2.83
N THR A 100 14.35 21.64 2.73
CA THR A 100 14.83 22.89 2.11
C THR A 100 16.24 22.91 1.52
N PRO A 101 16.40 23.45 0.30
CA PRO A 101 17.55 24.24 -0.06
C PRO A 101 17.16 25.72 -0.06
N GLU A 102 17.28 26.36 1.11
CA GLU A 102 17.73 27.74 1.14
C GLU A 102 19.18 27.77 0.64
N SER A 103 19.53 28.80 -0.11
CA SER A 103 20.90 29.11 -0.56
C SER A 103 21.47 28.28 -1.72
N SER A 104 21.24 28.75 -2.94
CA SER A 104 22.29 28.98 -3.97
C SER A 104 21.68 29.23 -5.37
N LYS A 105 20.88 30.30 -5.50
CA LYS A 105 20.87 31.10 -6.73
C LYS A 105 21.50 32.44 -6.39
N LEU A 106 22.82 32.44 -6.30
CA LEU A 106 23.64 33.62 -6.50
C LEU A 106 23.50 33.99 -7.98
N MET A 107 22.38 34.62 -8.35
CA MET A 107 22.21 35.21 -9.67
C MET A 107 23.08 36.46 -9.70
N MET A 108 24.19 36.39 -10.45
CA MET A 108 25.00 37.56 -10.76
C MET A 108 24.12 38.61 -11.50
N PRO A 109 24.17 39.89 -11.12
CA PRO A 109 23.44 40.93 -11.81
C PRO A 109 23.98 41.08 -13.24
N LYS A 110 23.09 40.90 -14.22
CA LYS A 110 23.39 41.20 -15.62
C LYS A 110 23.60 42.71 -15.74
N GLN A 111 24.78 43.08 -16.22
CA GLN A 111 25.27 44.44 -16.41
C GLN A 111 24.22 45.32 -17.11
N ARG A 112 24.02 46.53 -16.56
CA ARG A 112 23.32 47.63 -17.24
C ARG A 112 24.13 48.04 -18.46
N THR A 113 23.49 48.07 -19.62
CA THR A 113 23.91 48.90 -20.74
C THR A 113 22.69 49.71 -21.14
N PHE A 114 22.44 50.81 -20.42
CA PHE A 114 21.58 51.87 -20.94
C PHE A 114 22.48 52.78 -21.74
N GLY A 115 22.22 52.84 -23.05
CA GLY A 115 22.91 53.71 -23.97
C GLY A 115 22.79 55.17 -23.54
N CYS A 116 23.90 55.88 -23.73
CA CYS A 116 23.92 57.33 -23.78
C CYS A 116 23.19 57.75 -25.06
N GLU A 117 22.01 58.36 -24.95
CA GLU A 117 21.48 59.23 -26.00
C GLU A 117 21.42 60.66 -25.44
N GLN A 118 22.36 61.47 -25.90
CA GLN A 118 22.26 62.92 -25.88
C GLN A 118 21.25 63.35 -26.96
N LYS A 119 20.24 64.15 -26.60
CA LYS A 119 19.68 65.34 -27.30
C LYS A 119 18.67 65.95 -26.31
N GLY A 120 18.61 67.24 -25.99
CA GLY A 120 18.95 68.46 -26.70
C GLY A 120 17.80 69.43 -26.37
N ALA A 121 18.13 70.59 -25.83
CA ALA A 121 17.26 71.76 -25.78
C ALA A 121 18.00 72.88 -26.51
#